data_AF-A0A545T3T4-F1
#
_entry.id   AF-A0A545T3T4-F1
#
_cell.length_a   1.000
_cell.length_b   1.000
_cell.length_c   1.000
_cell.angle_alpha   90.00
_cell.angle_beta   90.00
_cell.angle_gamma   90.00
#
_symmetry.space_group_name_H-M   'P 1'
#
loop_
_entity.id
_entity.type
_entity.pdbx_description
1 polymer ?
#
loop_
_entity_poly.entity_id
_entity_poly.type
_entity_poly.pdbx_seq_one_letter_code
_entity_poly.pdbx_strand_id
1 'polypeptide(L)'
;MSLYGALYAGVSGLSAQANAIGIISDNIANVNTVGYKGTSARFSTLVTQQATQTLHSPGGVRSQPFNHIDQQGLLQASASATDIAIAGNGFFVVNESATPGVGDEYLFTRAGSFFPNQNGDLVNTAGFFLQGYNLANGPATTSASTVTGLETVNVADLAGAATRTSEIEIGLNLPSTAANGDTETLTIQVYDSLGNSHDLDLLFTKVADNDWSITPQDPTLTSSGAASGNVTSGAGSITFVDGLPATITMPDIDITWTIGGATNSSIVVDAGAIGQPNGITQFSGEFTVRKSNQNGVSFGNFSGVSIDEEGIVTALFDNGETLDIYQLPIATFQSPNGLSAESGNVYQQTSRSGPFLLNLPQLGGAGTVAPSSLEASTVDLADEFTNMIVVQRAYSASAEIITTADEMLEELIRISR
;
A
#
# COMPACT_ATOMS: atom_id res chain seq x y z
N MET A 1 0.47 -52.96 -39.01
CA MET A 1 -0.51 -51.88 -38.79
C MET A 1 -1.17 -52.15 -37.45
N SER A 2 -0.66 -51.62 -36.33
CA SER A 2 -1.26 -51.95 -35.03
C SER A 2 -2.50 -51.07 -34.82
N LEU A 3 -3.69 -51.66 -34.98
CA LEU A 3 -4.95 -51.10 -34.46
C LEU A 3 -4.76 -50.62 -33.01
N TYR A 4 -3.97 -51.35 -32.23
CA TYR A 4 -3.51 -50.96 -30.89
C TYR A 4 -2.75 -49.63 -30.83
N GLY A 5 -1.90 -49.31 -31.82
CA GLY A 5 -1.18 -48.02 -31.86
C GLY A 5 -2.11 -46.83 -32.12
N ALA A 6 -3.15 -47.02 -32.96
CA ALA A 6 -4.20 -46.03 -33.16
C ALA A 6 -5.05 -45.83 -31.89
N LEU A 7 -5.37 -46.92 -31.18
CA LEU A 7 -6.06 -46.86 -29.88
C LEU A 7 -5.23 -46.11 -28.84
N TYR A 8 -3.93 -46.37 -28.72
CA TYR A 8 -3.06 -45.64 -27.78
C TYR A 8 -2.97 -44.14 -28.10
N ALA A 9 -2.85 -43.79 -29.38
CA ALA A 9 -2.86 -42.40 -29.81
C ALA A 9 -4.21 -41.73 -29.47
N GLY A 10 -5.33 -42.38 -29.79
CA GLY A 10 -6.68 -41.90 -29.49
C GLY A 10 -6.93 -41.70 -27.99
N VAL A 11 -6.56 -42.66 -27.14
CA VAL A 11 -6.68 -42.55 -25.68
C VAL A 11 -5.81 -41.43 -25.12
N SER A 12 -4.57 -41.29 -25.59
CA SER A 12 -3.68 -40.20 -25.16
C SER A 12 -4.22 -38.82 -25.56
N GLY A 13 -4.78 -38.70 -26.77
CA GLY A 13 -5.47 -37.50 -27.25
C GLY A 13 -6.69 -37.17 -26.40
N LEU A 14 -7.54 -38.16 -26.14
CA LEU A 14 -8.74 -38.00 -25.33
C LEU A 14 -8.43 -37.53 -23.90
N SER A 15 -7.42 -38.12 -23.25
CA SER A 15 -6.96 -37.70 -21.93
C SER A 15 -6.35 -36.29 -21.94
N ALA A 16 -5.51 -35.97 -22.93
CA ALA A 16 -4.92 -34.65 -23.06
C ALA A 16 -5.98 -33.56 -23.27
N GLN A 17 -7.00 -33.82 -24.09
CA GLN A 17 -8.09 -32.87 -24.30
C GLN A 17 -9.06 -32.78 -23.12
N ALA A 18 -9.31 -33.87 -22.40
CA ALA A 18 -10.08 -33.79 -21.15
C ALA A 18 -9.39 -32.87 -20.12
N ASN A 19 -8.06 -32.96 -20.00
CA ASN A 19 -7.29 -32.05 -19.14
C ASN A 19 -7.41 -30.59 -19.61
N ALA A 20 -7.31 -30.34 -20.91
CA ALA A 20 -7.48 -29.01 -21.47
C ALA A 20 -8.89 -28.42 -21.24
N ILE A 21 -9.96 -29.23 -21.36
CA ILE A 21 -11.33 -28.81 -21.00
C ILE A 21 -11.41 -28.43 -19.51
N GLY A 22 -10.76 -29.20 -18.64
CA GLY A 22 -10.68 -28.89 -17.21
C GLY A 22 -10.07 -27.51 -16.96
N ILE A 23 -8.90 -27.25 -17.56
CA ILE A 23 -8.20 -25.95 -17.44
C ILE A 23 -9.06 -24.79 -17.94
N ILE A 24 -9.71 -24.93 -19.10
CA ILE A 24 -10.60 -23.88 -19.65
C ILE A 24 -11.80 -23.65 -18.72
N SER A 25 -12.35 -24.72 -18.13
CA SER A 25 -13.46 -24.62 -17.19
C SER A 25 -13.06 -23.88 -15.91
N ASP A 26 -11.85 -24.14 -15.40
CA ASP A 26 -11.30 -23.44 -14.24
C ASP A 26 -11.07 -21.95 -14.54
N ASN A 27 -10.55 -21.62 -15.73
CA ASN A 27 -10.39 -20.23 -16.16
C ASN A 27 -11.74 -19.50 -16.21
N ILE A 28 -12.77 -20.12 -16.81
CA ILE A 28 -14.12 -19.54 -16.91
C ILE A 28 -14.72 -19.33 -15.51
N ALA A 29 -14.57 -20.30 -14.61
CA ALA A 29 -15.09 -20.21 -13.25
C ALA A 29 -14.44 -19.06 -12.45
N ASN A 30 -13.17 -18.74 -12.75
CA ASN A 30 -12.38 -17.73 -12.06
C ASN A 30 -12.22 -16.40 -12.82
N VAL A 31 -13.05 -16.14 -13.84
CA VAL A 31 -12.99 -14.89 -14.61
C VAL A 31 -13.26 -13.64 -13.75
N ASN A 32 -14.07 -13.77 -12.70
CA ASN A 32 -14.39 -12.66 -11.78
C ASN A 32 -13.51 -12.66 -10.54
N THR A 33 -12.57 -13.61 -10.42
CA THR A 33 -11.71 -13.72 -9.25
C THR A 33 -10.57 -12.70 -9.38
N VAL A 34 -10.45 -11.82 -8.38
CA VAL A 34 -9.43 -10.78 -8.33
C VAL A 34 -8.03 -11.39 -8.31
N GLY A 35 -7.13 -10.86 -9.13
CA GLY A 35 -5.74 -11.29 -9.25
C GLY A 35 -5.55 -12.70 -9.84
N TYR A 36 -6.60 -13.33 -10.40
CA TYR A 36 -6.48 -14.66 -10.98
C TYR A 36 -5.65 -14.66 -12.27
N LYS A 37 -4.77 -15.66 -12.40
CA LYS A 37 -3.88 -15.84 -13.54
C LYS A 37 -4.32 -17.06 -14.35
N GLY A 38 -4.62 -16.83 -15.61
CA GLY A 38 -5.08 -17.86 -16.54
C GLY A 38 -4.05 -18.98 -16.73
N THR A 39 -4.54 -20.20 -16.80
CA THR A 39 -3.74 -21.38 -17.11
C THR A 39 -4.03 -21.86 -18.53
N SER A 40 -3.03 -22.39 -19.23
CA SER A 40 -3.22 -22.95 -20.57
C SER A 40 -2.74 -24.39 -20.65
N ALA A 41 -3.37 -25.19 -21.49
CA ALA A 41 -2.90 -26.53 -21.81
C ALA A 41 -1.81 -26.47 -22.89
N ARG A 42 -0.61 -26.94 -22.58
CA ARG A 42 0.46 -27.14 -23.56
C ARG A 42 0.58 -28.60 -23.92
N PHE A 43 0.58 -28.88 -25.22
CA PHE A 43 0.68 -30.25 -25.73
C PHE A 43 2.11 -30.57 -26.13
N SER A 44 2.57 -31.75 -25.73
CA SER A 44 3.85 -32.32 -26.18
C SER A 44 3.62 -33.69 -26.79
N THR A 45 4.31 -33.97 -27.89
CA THR A 45 4.23 -35.28 -28.55
C THR A 45 5.08 -36.29 -27.79
N LEU A 46 4.52 -37.47 -27.51
CA LEU A 46 5.25 -38.63 -27.02
C LEU A 46 5.79 -39.39 -28.23
N VAL A 47 7.09 -39.25 -28.50
CA VAL A 47 7.75 -39.97 -29.59
C VAL A 47 8.15 -41.36 -29.10
N THR A 48 7.68 -42.39 -29.79
CA THR A 48 8.18 -43.75 -29.59
C THR A 48 9.39 -43.96 -30.51
N GLN A 49 10.44 -44.61 -30.01
CA GLN A 49 11.67 -44.83 -30.78
C GLN A 49 11.34 -45.74 -31.97
N GLN A 50 11.51 -45.24 -33.20
CA GLN A 50 11.28 -46.03 -34.42
C GLN A 50 12.30 -47.18 -34.49
N ALA A 51 11.81 -48.41 -34.35
CA ALA A 51 12.65 -49.61 -34.39
C ALA A 51 13.19 -49.94 -35.80
N THR A 52 12.59 -49.41 -36.88
CA THR A 52 13.02 -49.65 -38.27
C THR A 52 12.50 -48.54 -39.20
N GLN A 53 13.22 -48.22 -40.29
CA GLN A 53 12.79 -47.23 -41.30
C GLN A 53 11.51 -47.61 -42.07
N THR A 54 11.09 -48.87 -42.01
CA THR A 54 9.92 -49.39 -42.75
C THR A 54 8.64 -49.48 -41.91
N LEU A 55 8.70 -49.15 -40.61
CA LEU A 55 7.58 -49.25 -39.67
C LEU A 55 7.35 -47.90 -38.99
N HIS A 56 6.15 -47.33 -39.17
CA HIS A 56 5.68 -46.17 -38.42
C HIS A 56 5.15 -46.62 -37.06
N SER A 57 5.68 -46.02 -35.98
CA SER A 57 5.17 -46.22 -34.63
C SER A 57 4.37 -44.99 -34.23
N PRO A 58 3.03 -45.11 -34.05
CA PRO A 58 2.21 -43.99 -33.62
C PRO A 58 2.73 -43.45 -32.28
N GLY A 59 3.02 -42.15 -32.24
CA GLY A 59 3.27 -41.43 -31.00
C GLY A 59 1.97 -41.03 -30.31
N GLY A 60 2.03 -40.75 -29.01
CA GLY A 60 0.91 -40.18 -28.26
C GLY A 60 1.04 -38.67 -28.07
N VAL A 61 0.11 -38.07 -27.34
CA VAL A 61 0.22 -36.68 -26.87
C VAL A 61 0.04 -36.61 -25.36
N ARG A 62 0.69 -35.62 -24.74
CA ARG A 62 0.51 -35.30 -23.32
C ARG A 62 0.21 -33.83 -23.16
N SER A 63 -0.83 -33.52 -22.38
CA SER A 63 -1.11 -32.16 -21.91
C SER A 63 -0.31 -31.86 -20.64
N GLN A 64 0.25 -30.66 -20.55
CA GLN A 64 0.86 -30.11 -19.36
C GLN A 64 0.27 -28.71 -19.11
N PRO A 65 -0.23 -28.42 -17.89
CA PRO A 65 -0.68 -27.07 -17.55
C PRO A 65 0.51 -26.10 -17.53
N PHE A 66 0.28 -24.91 -18.04
CA PHE A 66 1.21 -23.79 -17.97
C PHE A 66 0.49 -22.55 -17.47
N ASN A 67 0.93 -22.05 -16.31
CA ASN A 67 0.35 -20.88 -15.66
C ASN A 67 1.01 -19.61 -16.23
N HIS A 68 0.20 -18.61 -16.59
CA HIS A 68 0.67 -17.30 -17.06
C HIS A 68 0.66 -16.29 -15.91
N ILE A 69 1.49 -16.54 -14.91
CA ILE A 69 1.58 -15.73 -13.69
C ILE A 69 2.29 -14.38 -13.97
N ASP A 70 3.10 -14.33 -15.03
CA ASP A 70 3.79 -13.13 -15.51
C ASP A 70 2.88 -12.12 -16.22
N GLN A 71 1.71 -12.54 -16.70
CA GLN A 71 0.78 -11.64 -17.39
C GLN A 71 0.02 -10.77 -16.39
N GLN A 72 -0.11 -9.48 -16.68
CA GLN A 72 -0.87 -8.53 -15.86
C GLN A 72 -2.32 -8.44 -16.36
N GLY A 73 -3.26 -8.43 -15.42
CA GLY A 73 -4.67 -8.14 -15.67
C GLY A 73 -4.95 -6.64 -15.73
N LEU A 74 -6.17 -6.27 -16.13
CA LEU A 74 -6.58 -4.87 -16.11
C LEU A 74 -6.74 -4.38 -14.67
N LEU A 75 -6.19 -3.21 -14.35
CA LEU A 75 -6.43 -2.56 -13.06
C LEU A 75 -7.80 -1.87 -13.07
N GLN A 76 -8.63 -2.20 -12.09
CA GLN A 76 -9.96 -1.60 -11.89
C GLN A 76 -9.97 -0.81 -10.59
N ALA A 77 -10.49 0.42 -10.62
CA ALA A 77 -10.62 1.23 -9.42
C ALA A 77 -11.64 0.60 -8.46
N SER A 78 -11.31 0.60 -7.16
CA SER A 78 -12.18 0.18 -6.07
C SER A 78 -12.57 1.38 -5.20
N ALA A 79 -13.61 1.21 -4.40
CA ALA A 79 -14.05 2.21 -3.41
C ALA A 79 -13.36 2.02 -2.04
N SER A 80 -12.71 0.88 -1.80
CA SER A 80 -12.01 0.63 -0.53
C SER A 80 -10.59 1.18 -0.59
N ALA A 81 -10.18 1.92 0.44
CA ALA A 81 -8.82 2.44 0.57
C ALA A 81 -7.78 1.34 0.85
N THR A 82 -8.23 0.18 1.35
CA THR A 82 -7.38 -1.00 1.62
C THR A 82 -7.22 -1.91 0.43
N ASP A 83 -7.98 -1.68 -0.65
CA ASP A 83 -7.81 -2.43 -1.89
C ASP A 83 -6.63 -1.85 -2.66
N ILE A 84 -5.66 -2.70 -2.96
CA ILE A 84 -4.42 -2.32 -3.64
C ILE A 84 -4.13 -3.27 -4.79
N ALA A 85 -3.47 -2.77 -5.82
CA ALA A 85 -2.96 -3.59 -6.90
C ALA A 85 -1.50 -3.26 -7.18
N ILE A 86 -0.81 -4.14 -7.91
CA ILE A 86 0.57 -3.89 -8.34
C ILE A 86 0.54 -3.57 -9.83
N ALA A 87 1.00 -2.38 -10.18
CA ALA A 87 1.24 -2.00 -11.57
C ALA A 87 2.64 -2.48 -11.99
N GLY A 88 2.69 -3.51 -12.84
CA GLY A 88 3.93 -4.11 -13.32
C GLY A 88 4.31 -5.40 -12.60
N ASN A 89 5.62 -5.62 -12.42
CA ASN A 89 6.15 -6.88 -11.91
C ASN A 89 6.20 -6.92 -10.38
N GLY A 90 5.73 -8.01 -9.80
CA GLY A 90 5.96 -8.33 -8.40
C GLY A 90 4.71 -8.78 -7.66
N PHE A 91 4.86 -9.27 -6.44
CA PHE A 91 3.80 -9.90 -5.66
C PHE A 91 3.77 -9.32 -4.26
N PHE A 92 2.58 -9.25 -3.68
CA PHE A 92 2.42 -8.99 -2.26
C PHE A 92 2.91 -10.19 -1.46
N VAL A 93 3.59 -9.91 -0.36
CA VAL A 93 4.03 -10.94 0.59
C VAL A 93 2.93 -11.14 1.62
N VAL A 94 2.47 -12.38 1.75
CA VAL A 94 1.43 -12.75 2.69
C VAL A 94 1.84 -13.98 3.49
N ASN A 95 1.20 -14.19 4.63
CA ASN A 95 1.41 -15.37 5.47
C ASN A 95 0.08 -15.96 5.95
N GLU A 96 0.07 -17.25 6.30
CA GLU A 96 -1.09 -17.94 6.87
C GLU A 96 -1.37 -17.53 8.32
N SER A 97 -0.33 -17.12 9.05
CA SER A 97 -0.39 -16.72 10.45
C SER A 97 -0.07 -15.24 10.62
N ALA A 98 -0.81 -14.56 11.50
CA ALA A 98 -0.58 -13.16 11.86
C ALA A 98 0.80 -12.92 12.51
N THR A 99 1.38 -13.94 13.14
CA THR A 99 2.77 -13.91 13.60
C THR A 99 3.48 -15.14 13.04
N PRO A 100 4.27 -15.00 11.96
CA PRO A 100 5.02 -16.11 11.39
C PRO A 100 5.96 -16.72 12.44
N GLY A 101 5.86 -18.03 12.66
CA GLY A 101 6.85 -18.78 13.42
C GLY A 101 8.15 -18.93 12.64
N VAL A 102 9.23 -19.33 13.32
CA VAL A 102 10.49 -19.73 12.66
C VAL A 102 10.25 -21.04 11.91
N GLY A 103 9.83 -20.95 10.64
CA GLY A 103 9.50 -22.11 9.81
C GLY A 103 8.25 -21.95 8.94
N ASP A 104 7.45 -20.91 9.16
CA ASP A 104 6.32 -20.60 8.27
C ASP A 104 6.85 -20.06 6.94
N GLU A 105 6.38 -20.62 5.84
CA GLU A 105 6.80 -20.23 4.51
C GLU A 105 5.97 -19.04 4.03
N TYR A 106 6.64 -17.97 3.60
CA TYR A 106 5.96 -16.83 3.03
C TYR A 106 5.34 -17.19 1.69
N LEU A 107 4.10 -16.76 1.52
CA LEU A 107 3.32 -16.93 0.31
C LEU A 107 3.25 -15.60 -0.44
N PHE A 108 2.99 -15.69 -1.74
CA PHE A 108 2.99 -14.53 -2.63
C PHE A 108 1.65 -14.43 -3.34
N THR A 109 1.07 -13.23 -3.45
CA THR A 109 -0.20 -13.06 -4.16
C THR A 109 -0.24 -11.80 -5.02
N ARG A 110 -1.11 -11.83 -6.03
CA ARG A 110 -1.52 -10.65 -6.81
C ARG A 110 -2.88 -10.12 -6.37
N ALA A 111 -3.63 -10.90 -5.59
CA ALA A 111 -4.92 -10.47 -5.08
C ALA A 111 -4.71 -9.48 -3.95
N GLY A 112 -4.98 -8.20 -4.20
CA GLY A 112 -4.82 -7.15 -3.19
C GLY A 112 -6.13 -6.62 -2.60
N SER A 113 -7.16 -7.46 -2.59
CA SER A 113 -8.38 -7.20 -1.81
C SER A 113 -8.12 -7.51 -0.34
N PHE A 114 -7.74 -6.50 0.43
CA PHE A 114 -7.47 -6.62 1.86
C PHE A 114 -8.51 -5.88 2.68
N PHE A 115 -8.88 -6.43 3.83
CA PHE A 115 -9.74 -5.78 4.81
C PHE A 115 -9.19 -6.00 6.22
N PRO A 116 -9.37 -5.04 7.13
CA PRO A 116 -8.97 -5.21 8.52
C PRO A 116 -9.87 -6.25 9.20
N ASN A 117 -9.28 -7.22 9.88
CA ASN A 117 -9.99 -8.16 10.72
C ASN A 117 -10.38 -7.53 12.08
N GLN A 118 -10.98 -8.30 12.99
CA GLN A 118 -11.38 -7.82 14.33
C GLN A 118 -10.18 -7.32 15.18
N ASN A 119 -8.97 -7.79 14.90
CA ASN A 119 -7.75 -7.39 15.57
C ASN A 119 -7.01 -6.26 14.82
N GLY A 120 -7.57 -5.76 13.71
CA GLY A 120 -6.94 -4.75 12.84
C GLY A 120 -5.88 -5.27 11.88
N ASP A 121 -5.64 -6.57 11.78
CA ASP A 121 -4.70 -7.09 10.78
C ASP A 121 -5.34 -7.06 9.40
N LEU A 122 -4.59 -6.62 8.39
CA LEU A 122 -5.04 -6.66 7.00
C LEU A 122 -5.00 -8.10 6.47
N VAL A 123 -6.19 -8.65 6.22
CA VAL A 123 -6.38 -10.00 5.69
C VAL A 123 -7.01 -9.95 4.30
N ASN A 124 -6.60 -10.87 3.42
CA ASN A 124 -7.26 -11.02 2.14
C ASN A 124 -8.53 -11.87 2.23
N THR A 125 -9.31 -11.94 1.14
CA THR A 125 -10.53 -12.77 1.06
C THR A 125 -10.30 -14.26 1.28
N ALA A 126 -9.06 -14.74 1.12
CA ALA A 126 -8.68 -16.13 1.36
C ALA A 126 -8.15 -16.38 2.79
N GLY A 127 -8.04 -15.34 3.63
CA GLY A 127 -7.61 -15.43 5.02
C GLY A 127 -6.10 -15.27 5.27
N PHE A 128 -5.33 -14.84 4.27
CA PHE A 128 -3.89 -14.59 4.41
C PHE A 128 -3.62 -13.15 4.86
N PHE A 129 -2.62 -12.99 5.73
CA PHE A 129 -2.24 -11.72 6.35
C PHE A 129 -1.18 -10.99 5.52
N LEU A 130 -1.41 -9.71 5.24
CA LEU A 130 -0.46 -8.86 4.52
C LEU A 130 0.76 -8.53 5.39
N GLN A 131 1.96 -8.71 4.84
CA GLN A 131 3.22 -8.45 5.52
C GLN A 131 3.85 -7.15 5.03
N GLY A 132 4.42 -6.38 5.95
CA GLY A 132 5.08 -5.09 5.68
C GLY A 132 6.23 -4.81 6.63
N TYR A 133 7.08 -3.84 6.28
CA TYR A 133 8.10 -3.31 7.17
C TYR A 133 7.50 -2.26 8.10
N ASN A 134 7.67 -2.42 9.40
CA ASN A 134 7.21 -1.45 10.38
C ASN A 134 8.12 -0.20 10.38
N LEU A 135 7.56 0.97 10.08
CA LEU A 135 8.29 2.23 9.99
C LEU A 135 8.57 2.85 11.38
N ALA A 136 7.90 2.38 12.44
CA ALA A 136 8.16 2.86 13.81
C ALA A 136 9.56 2.49 14.33
N ASN A 137 10.19 1.45 13.77
CA ASN A 137 11.55 1.00 14.13
C ASN A 137 12.66 1.68 13.31
N GLY A 138 12.33 2.67 12.48
CA GLY A 138 13.24 3.37 11.59
C GLY A 138 12.93 3.12 10.10
N PRO A 139 13.66 3.76 9.17
CA PRO A 139 13.41 3.60 7.74
C PRO A 139 13.56 2.15 7.31
N ALA A 140 12.71 1.70 6.38
CA ALA A 140 12.67 0.32 5.91
C ALA A 140 14.06 -0.15 5.43
N THR A 141 14.67 -1.07 6.17
CA THR A 141 15.94 -1.69 5.78
C THR A 141 15.66 -2.90 4.90
N THR A 142 15.53 -2.67 3.59
CA THR A 142 15.31 -3.77 2.65
C THR A 142 16.52 -4.70 2.63
N SER A 143 16.31 -5.94 3.07
CA SER A 143 17.25 -7.03 2.81
C SER A 143 16.74 -7.81 1.61
N ALA A 144 17.40 -7.66 0.47
CA ALA A 144 16.93 -8.17 -0.83
C ALA A 144 16.65 -9.69 -0.86
N SER A 145 17.13 -10.48 0.10
CA SER A 145 16.95 -11.94 0.13
C SER A 145 16.54 -12.50 1.49
N THR A 146 16.29 -11.66 2.49
CA THR A 146 15.85 -12.12 3.82
C THR A 146 14.58 -11.40 4.24
N VAL A 147 13.67 -12.16 4.85
CA VAL A 147 12.37 -11.67 5.31
C VAL A 147 12.46 -11.05 6.72
N THR A 148 13.66 -10.61 7.09
CA THR A 148 13.95 -10.07 8.42
C THR A 148 13.28 -8.71 8.54
N GLY A 149 12.42 -8.56 9.56
CA GLY A 149 11.71 -7.30 9.83
C GLY A 149 10.37 -7.16 9.13
N LEU A 150 9.85 -8.20 8.45
CA LEU A 150 8.44 -8.22 8.07
C LEU A 150 7.58 -8.56 9.28
N GLU A 151 6.55 -7.75 9.45
CA GLU A 151 5.50 -7.91 10.43
C GLU A 151 4.15 -7.82 9.72
N THR A 152 3.13 -8.44 10.28
CA THR A 152 1.77 -8.28 9.76
C THR A 152 1.35 -6.83 9.89
N VAL A 153 0.79 -6.27 8.82
CA VAL A 153 0.28 -4.90 8.81
C VAL A 153 -0.96 -4.84 9.68
N ASN A 154 -0.83 -4.20 10.83
CA ASN A 154 -1.90 -3.98 11.78
C ASN A 154 -2.32 -2.50 11.76
N VAL A 155 -3.63 -2.27 11.64
CA VAL A 155 -4.24 -0.94 11.62
C VAL A 155 -5.16 -0.68 12.82
N ALA A 156 -5.19 -1.57 13.83
CA ALA A 156 -5.95 -1.37 15.07
C ALA A 156 -5.09 -0.68 16.15
N ASP A 157 -5.78 -0.12 17.14
CA ASP A 157 -5.21 0.48 18.36
C ASP A 157 -4.13 1.55 18.10
N LEU A 158 -4.13 2.11 16.88
CA LEU A 158 -3.37 3.30 16.54
C LEU A 158 -4.04 4.47 17.25
N ALA A 159 -3.47 4.84 18.39
CA ALA A 159 -3.81 6.07 19.08
C ALA A 159 -3.01 7.21 18.45
N GLY A 160 -3.69 8.23 17.92
CA GLY A 160 -3.05 9.49 17.58
C GLY A 160 -2.48 10.09 18.86
N ALA A 161 -1.15 10.11 18.99
CA ALA A 161 -0.52 10.65 20.19
C ALA A 161 -0.71 12.17 20.19
N ALA A 162 -1.23 12.71 21.29
CA ALA A 162 -1.23 14.15 21.46
C ALA A 162 0.21 14.65 21.47
N THR A 163 0.55 15.53 20.52
CA THR A 163 1.87 16.14 20.47
C THR A 163 1.75 17.58 20.96
N ARG A 164 2.54 17.90 21.98
CA ARG A 164 2.61 19.28 22.50
C ARG A 164 3.10 20.21 21.38
N THR A 165 2.60 21.43 21.35
CA THR A 165 3.18 22.46 20.48
C THR A 165 4.62 22.76 20.94
N SER A 166 5.57 22.73 20.01
CA SER A 166 6.96 23.13 20.24
C SER A 166 7.40 24.30 19.37
N GLU A 167 6.67 24.55 18.28
CA GLU A 167 6.97 25.62 17.33
C GLU A 167 5.69 26.33 16.89
N ILE A 168 5.75 27.66 16.85
CA ILE A 168 4.70 28.52 16.30
C ILE A 168 5.33 29.40 15.22
N GLU A 169 4.74 29.41 14.04
CA GLU A 169 5.14 30.29 12.95
C GLU A 169 4.12 31.43 12.78
N ILE A 170 4.58 32.67 12.90
CA ILE A 170 3.76 33.87 12.77
C ILE A 170 4.22 34.77 11.62
N GLY A 171 3.24 35.27 10.86
CA GLY A 171 3.44 36.27 9.84
C GLY A 171 2.31 37.28 9.92
N LEU A 172 2.65 38.54 10.21
CA LEU A 172 1.66 39.59 10.42
C LEU A 172 2.19 40.94 9.93
N ASN A 173 1.27 41.85 9.66
CA ASN A 173 1.59 43.23 9.36
C ASN A 173 1.23 44.10 10.56
N LEU A 174 2.23 44.75 11.15
CA LEU A 174 2.06 45.75 12.19
C LEU A 174 1.83 47.13 11.56
N PRO A 175 0.80 47.88 11.97
CA PRO A 175 0.52 49.21 11.43
C PRO A 175 1.65 50.20 11.74
N SER A 176 2.33 50.72 10.72
CA SER A 176 3.34 51.79 10.92
C SER A 176 2.75 53.07 11.55
N THR A 177 1.46 53.33 11.32
CA THR A 177 0.71 54.52 11.76
C THR A 177 0.18 54.44 13.19
N ALA A 178 0.33 53.32 13.90
CA ALA A 178 -0.09 53.18 15.29
C ALA A 178 0.63 54.19 16.20
N ALA A 179 -0.05 54.67 17.24
CA ALA A 179 0.55 55.55 18.24
C ALA A 179 1.48 54.75 19.17
N ASN A 180 2.45 55.42 19.78
CA ASN A 180 3.30 54.78 20.78
C ASN A 180 2.46 54.40 22.00
N GLY A 181 2.54 53.13 22.41
CA GLY A 181 1.71 52.53 23.45
C GLY A 181 0.46 51.80 22.94
N ASP A 182 0.16 51.84 21.64
CA ASP A 182 -0.92 51.02 21.08
C ASP A 182 -0.54 49.54 21.16
N THR A 183 -1.54 48.71 21.46
CA THR A 183 -1.40 47.28 21.67
C THR A 183 -2.26 46.51 20.67
N GLU A 184 -1.67 45.55 19.98
CA GLU A 184 -2.36 44.61 19.10
C GLU A 184 -2.19 43.19 19.65
N THR A 185 -3.26 42.40 19.64
CA THR A 185 -3.24 41.04 20.19
C THR A 185 -3.42 40.02 19.07
N LEU A 186 -2.58 38.98 19.09
CA LEU A 186 -2.71 37.79 18.27
C LEU A 186 -3.02 36.59 19.16
N THR A 187 -4.19 35.99 18.98
CA THR A 187 -4.57 34.74 19.66
C THR A 187 -4.17 33.54 18.81
N ILE A 188 -3.44 32.60 19.41
CA ILE A 188 -2.98 31.35 18.78
C ILE A 188 -3.37 30.18 19.67
N GLN A 189 -4.00 29.16 19.08
CA GLN A 189 -4.31 27.94 19.79
C GLN A 189 -3.08 27.02 19.87
N VAL A 190 -2.68 26.63 21.07
CA VAL A 190 -1.58 25.70 21.35
C VAL A 190 -2.08 24.46 22.08
N TYR A 191 -1.34 23.36 21.97
CA TYR A 191 -1.69 22.08 22.58
C TYR A 191 -0.69 21.70 23.66
N ASP A 192 -1.20 21.20 24.80
CA ASP A 192 -0.37 20.63 25.86
C ASP A 192 0.01 19.16 25.57
N SER A 193 0.84 18.57 26.44
CA SER A 193 1.26 17.16 26.32
C SER A 193 0.14 16.13 26.51
N LEU A 194 -1.06 16.56 26.92
CA LEU A 194 -2.25 15.73 27.08
C LEU A 194 -3.26 15.95 25.94
N GLY A 195 -2.99 16.88 25.02
CA GLY A 195 -3.83 17.22 23.88
C GLY A 195 -4.96 18.20 24.19
N ASN A 196 -4.97 18.87 25.34
CA ASN A 196 -5.91 19.96 25.56
C ASN A 196 -5.45 21.20 24.79
N SER A 197 -6.42 21.92 24.23
CA SER A 197 -6.18 23.16 23.51
C SER A 197 -6.29 24.38 24.43
N HIS A 198 -5.30 25.25 24.31
CA HIS A 198 -5.16 26.50 25.08
C HIS A 198 -4.97 27.67 24.12
N ASP A 199 -5.63 28.79 24.39
CA ASP A 199 -5.45 30.03 23.63
C ASP A 199 -4.32 30.84 24.26
N LEU A 200 -3.26 31.07 23.49
CA LEU A 200 -2.12 31.89 23.83
C LEU A 200 -2.24 33.25 23.12
N ASP A 201 -2.35 34.32 23.90
CA ASP A 201 -2.40 35.68 23.39
C ASP A 201 -1.00 36.30 23.36
N LEU A 202 -0.54 36.69 22.17
CA LEU A 202 0.68 37.46 21.98
C LEU A 202 0.31 38.94 21.87
N LEU A 203 0.76 39.75 22.84
CA LEU A 203 0.54 41.18 22.86
C LEU A 203 1.72 41.92 22.22
N PHE A 204 1.47 42.63 21.13
CA PHE A 204 2.42 43.49 20.43
C PHE A 204 2.18 44.94 20.89
N THR A 205 3.15 45.54 21.57
CA THR A 205 3.07 46.94 22.04
C THR A 205 4.09 47.79 21.29
N LYS A 206 3.64 48.91 20.70
CA LYS A 206 4.56 49.86 20.05
C LYS A 206 5.32 50.66 21.10
N VAL A 207 6.65 50.50 21.17
CA VAL A 207 7.49 51.19 22.16
C VAL A 207 7.99 52.53 21.61
N ALA A 208 8.45 52.53 20.36
CA ALA A 208 8.94 53.70 19.66
C ALA A 208 8.72 53.58 18.14
N ASP A 209 9.14 54.60 17.38
CA ASP A 209 9.10 54.53 15.93
C ASP A 209 9.98 53.37 15.44
N ASN A 210 9.37 52.48 14.66
CA ASN A 210 9.96 51.24 14.15
C ASN A 210 10.42 50.23 15.23
N ASP A 211 9.94 50.34 16.47
CA ASP A 211 10.28 49.44 17.57
C ASP A 211 9.02 48.91 18.28
N TRP A 212 8.89 47.58 18.29
CA TRP A 212 7.76 46.86 18.86
C TRP A 212 8.24 45.83 19.89
N SER A 213 7.59 45.82 21.05
CA SER A 213 7.79 44.82 22.09
C SER A 213 6.73 43.74 21.99
N ILE A 214 7.13 42.49 22.23
CA ILE A 214 6.21 41.34 22.28
C ILE A 214 6.19 40.81 23.71
N THR A 215 4.99 40.63 24.23
CA THR A 215 4.79 40.02 25.53
C THR A 215 3.71 38.94 25.41
N PRO A 216 4.08 37.66 25.49
CA PRO A 216 3.09 36.60 25.58
C PRO A 216 2.33 36.72 26.91
N GLN A 217 1.02 36.56 26.85
CA GLN A 217 0.14 36.52 28.01
C GLN A 217 -0.05 35.07 28.48
N ASP A 218 -0.54 34.91 29.70
CA ASP A 218 -0.86 33.59 30.25
C ASP A 218 -1.93 32.89 29.40
N PRO A 219 -1.74 31.61 29.02
CA PRO A 219 -2.70 30.90 28.21
C PRO A 219 -4.00 30.66 28.98
N THR A 220 -5.10 30.63 28.24
CA THR A 220 -6.43 30.27 28.77
C THR A 220 -6.95 29.01 28.10
N LEU A 221 -7.80 28.23 28.77
CA LEU A 221 -8.47 27.08 28.16
C LEU A 221 -9.42 27.56 27.06
N THR A 222 -9.27 27.04 25.84
CA THR A 222 -10.17 27.37 24.72
C THR A 222 -11.65 27.05 25.00
N SER A 223 -11.90 26.03 25.83
CA SER A 223 -13.24 25.54 26.13
C SER A 223 -13.96 26.30 27.25
N SER A 224 -13.25 27.05 28.09
CA SER A 224 -13.82 27.69 29.29
C SER A 224 -13.32 29.10 29.60
N GLY A 225 -12.28 29.58 28.90
CA GLY A 225 -11.62 30.86 29.17
C GLY A 225 -10.90 30.93 30.52
N ALA A 226 -10.74 29.81 31.24
CA ALA A 226 -10.04 29.75 32.52
C ALA A 226 -8.52 29.78 32.30
N ALA A 227 -7.77 30.50 33.15
CA ALA A 227 -6.31 30.51 33.10
C ALA A 227 -5.74 29.09 33.23
N SER A 228 -4.91 28.68 32.28
CA SER A 228 -4.49 27.27 32.12
C SER A 228 -3.01 27.00 32.32
N GLY A 229 -2.21 28.06 32.38
CA GLY A 229 -0.79 28.01 32.68
C GLY A 229 -0.24 29.38 33.01
N ASN A 230 1.04 29.42 33.36
CA ASN A 230 1.78 30.67 33.54
C ASN A 230 2.92 30.69 32.50
N VAL A 231 3.02 31.77 31.73
CA VAL A 231 4.15 31.97 30.82
C VAL A 231 5.31 32.56 31.60
N THR A 232 6.45 31.88 31.58
CA THR A 232 7.72 32.43 32.07
C THR A 232 8.59 32.72 30.87
N SER A 233 8.45 33.92 30.30
CA SER A 233 9.29 34.36 29.18
C SER A 233 9.75 35.81 29.37
N GLY A 234 10.85 36.17 28.73
CA GLY A 234 11.28 37.57 28.61
C GLY A 234 10.42 38.34 27.61
N ALA A 235 10.50 39.67 27.59
CA ALA A 235 9.91 40.45 26.50
C ALA A 235 10.76 40.29 25.23
N GLY A 236 10.11 40.02 24.10
CA GLY A 236 10.74 40.06 22.78
C GLY A 236 10.82 41.49 22.26
N SER A 237 11.74 41.75 21.32
CA SER A 237 11.84 43.04 20.64
C SER A 237 12.01 42.84 19.14
N ILE A 238 11.31 43.67 18.36
CA ILE A 238 11.43 43.71 16.90
C ILE A 238 11.71 45.15 16.49
N THR A 239 12.78 45.33 15.71
CA THR A 239 13.05 46.62 15.06
C THR A 239 12.87 46.50 13.55
N PHE A 240 12.38 47.56 12.93
CA PHE A 240 12.13 47.61 11.48
C PHE A 240 13.00 48.66 10.79
N VAL A 241 13.41 48.37 9.55
CA VAL A 241 14.05 49.31 8.63
C VAL A 241 13.32 49.19 7.30
N ASP A 242 12.81 50.32 6.78
CA ASP A 242 12.04 50.39 5.53
C ASP A 242 10.84 49.42 5.45
N GLY A 243 10.20 49.15 6.60
CA GLY A 243 9.02 48.26 6.71
C GLY A 243 9.33 46.76 6.78
N LEU A 244 10.62 46.39 6.76
CA LEU A 244 11.12 45.03 6.92
C LEU A 244 11.82 44.86 8.27
N PRO A 245 11.80 43.66 8.88
CA PRO A 245 12.41 43.45 10.18
C PRO A 245 13.94 43.46 10.06
N ALA A 246 14.61 44.28 10.86
CA ALA A 246 16.08 44.42 10.92
C ALA A 246 16.70 43.61 12.06
N THR A 247 15.99 43.49 13.19
CA THR A 247 16.31 42.53 14.26
C THR A 247 15.02 41.92 14.76
N ILE A 248 15.02 40.60 14.93
CA ILE A 248 13.93 39.86 15.55
C ILE A 248 14.53 39.12 16.74
N THR A 249 14.12 39.51 17.96
CA THR A 249 14.40 38.76 19.17
C THR A 249 13.07 38.26 19.71
N MET A 250 12.71 37.02 19.36
CA MET A 250 11.56 36.35 19.94
C MET A 250 11.94 35.78 21.31
N PRO A 251 11.05 35.86 22.31
CA PRO A 251 11.28 35.19 23.57
C PRO A 251 10.96 33.70 23.40
N ASP A 252 11.80 32.83 23.98
CA ASP A 252 11.40 31.44 24.18
C ASP A 252 10.22 31.43 25.16
N ILE A 253 9.10 30.85 24.74
CA ILE A 253 7.88 30.82 25.54
C ILE A 253 7.87 29.51 26.32
N ASP A 254 8.31 29.58 27.58
CA ASP A 254 8.17 28.47 28.51
C ASP A 254 6.82 28.57 29.24
N ILE A 255 5.96 27.59 29.03
CA ILE A 255 4.64 27.50 29.65
C ILE A 255 4.68 26.42 30.73
N THR A 256 4.38 26.84 31.97
CA THR A 256 4.10 25.91 33.07
C THR A 256 2.59 25.71 33.17
N TRP A 257 2.11 24.55 32.76
CA TRP A 257 0.69 24.21 32.82
C TRP A 257 0.24 23.95 34.26
N THR A 258 -0.82 24.62 34.70
CA THR A 258 -1.36 24.48 36.07
C THR A 258 -2.54 23.50 36.13
N ILE A 259 -3.05 23.09 34.97
CA ILE A 259 -4.20 22.20 34.82
C ILE A 259 -3.73 20.83 34.32
N GLY A 260 -4.28 19.76 34.90
CA GLY A 260 -4.16 18.39 34.38
C GLY A 260 -2.82 17.68 34.60
N GLY A 261 -1.82 18.30 35.22
CA GLY A 261 -0.51 17.69 35.45
C GLY A 261 0.32 17.51 34.16
N ALA A 262 0.00 18.28 33.12
CA ALA A 262 0.75 18.29 31.87
C ALA A 262 2.21 18.72 32.09
N THR A 263 3.12 18.16 31.30
CA THR A 263 4.54 18.55 31.36
C THR A 263 4.75 19.95 30.77
N ASN A 264 5.64 20.74 31.37
CA ASN A 264 5.98 22.08 30.88
C ASN A 264 6.33 22.05 29.38
N SER A 265 5.83 23.04 28.64
CA SER A 265 6.07 23.15 27.19
C SER A 265 6.99 24.34 26.94
N SER A 266 8.00 24.14 26.11
CA SER A 266 8.88 25.20 25.64
C SER A 266 8.56 25.39 24.17
N ILE A 267 8.11 26.59 23.81
CA ILE A 267 7.64 26.93 22.48
C ILE A 267 8.58 27.96 21.87
N VAL A 268 9.17 27.63 20.73
CA VAL A 268 9.94 28.57 19.92
C VAL A 268 8.99 29.28 18.97
N VAL A 269 9.02 30.60 18.96
CA VAL A 269 8.24 31.42 18.03
C VAL A 269 9.13 31.82 16.85
N ASP A 270 8.81 31.32 15.66
CA ASP A 270 9.39 31.78 14.41
C ASP A 270 8.54 32.92 13.85
N ALA A 271 9.17 34.08 13.66
CA ALA A 271 8.56 35.30 13.15
C ALA A 271 9.10 35.69 11.75
N GLY A 272 9.75 34.74 11.08
CA GLY A 272 10.32 34.88 9.74
C GLY A 272 11.76 35.39 9.74
N ALA A 273 12.33 35.52 8.53
CA ALA A 273 13.72 35.87 8.35
C ALA A 273 13.94 37.39 8.34
N ILE A 274 15.04 37.83 8.95
CA ILE A 274 15.48 39.23 8.93
C ILE A 274 15.61 39.72 7.48
N GLY A 275 15.04 40.89 7.18
CA GLY A 275 15.12 41.53 5.87
C GLY A 275 14.24 40.93 4.77
N GLN A 276 13.36 39.96 5.09
CA GLN A 276 12.40 39.38 4.13
C GLN A 276 10.95 39.67 4.53
N PRO A 277 10.02 39.84 3.57
CA PRO A 277 8.60 40.07 3.86
C PRO A 277 7.82 38.78 4.16
N ASN A 278 8.51 37.70 4.54
CA ASN A 278 7.94 36.37 4.75
C ASN A 278 7.34 36.17 6.15
N GLY A 279 7.75 36.98 7.13
CA GLY A 279 7.25 36.95 8.49
C GLY A 279 6.59 38.25 8.91
N ILE A 280 7.06 38.84 10.01
CA ILE A 280 6.52 40.10 10.54
C ILE A 280 6.99 41.28 9.69
N THR A 281 6.05 42.13 9.29
CA THR A 281 6.31 43.34 8.49
C THR A 281 5.67 44.55 9.12
N GLN A 282 6.14 45.74 8.75
CA GLN A 282 5.59 47.00 9.22
C GLN A 282 5.28 47.94 8.04
N PHE A 283 4.16 47.71 7.38
CA PHE A 283 3.69 48.56 6.29
C PHE A 283 2.59 49.54 6.73
N SER A 284 2.27 50.50 5.87
CA SER A 284 1.09 51.35 6.04
C SER A 284 -0.17 50.52 5.82
N GLY A 285 -0.99 50.35 6.86
CA GLY A 285 -2.21 49.54 6.81
C GLY A 285 -2.70 49.22 8.22
N GLU A 286 -3.83 48.51 8.31
CA GLU A 286 -4.34 47.96 9.57
C GLU A 286 -3.54 46.70 9.99
N PHE A 287 -3.72 46.28 11.24
CA PHE A 287 -3.18 45.02 11.73
C PHE A 287 -3.81 43.84 11.00
N THR A 288 -3.00 43.02 10.35
CA THR A 288 -3.49 41.81 9.66
C THR A 288 -2.60 40.63 9.93
N VAL A 289 -3.20 39.51 10.31
CA VAL A 289 -2.53 38.22 10.46
C VAL A 289 -2.52 37.53 9.10
N ARG A 290 -1.33 37.30 8.54
CA ARG A 290 -1.16 36.64 7.23
C ARG A 290 -0.88 35.15 7.37
N LYS A 291 -0.17 34.76 8.43
CA LYS A 291 0.22 33.39 8.73
C LYS A 291 0.20 33.17 10.24
N SER A 292 -0.41 32.07 10.65
CA SER A 292 -0.41 31.59 12.03
C SER A 292 -0.47 30.07 11.94
N ASN A 293 0.67 29.40 12.05
CA ASN A 293 0.78 27.95 12.00
C ASN A 293 1.44 27.44 13.28
N GLN A 294 1.12 26.21 13.68
CA GLN A 294 1.71 25.57 14.85
C GLN A 294 1.73 24.05 14.65
N ASN A 295 2.63 23.37 15.35
CA ASN A 295 2.92 21.95 15.13
C ASN A 295 2.33 20.98 16.18
N GLY A 296 1.59 21.49 17.16
CA GLY A 296 0.89 20.67 18.14
C GLY A 296 -0.43 20.12 17.62
N VAL A 297 -0.87 18.99 18.16
CA VAL A 297 -2.13 18.36 17.77
C VAL A 297 -2.85 17.80 19.00
N SER A 298 -4.18 17.88 18.99
CA SER A 298 -5.00 17.18 19.99
C SER A 298 -4.91 15.68 19.78
N PHE A 299 -5.30 14.91 20.81
CA PHE A 299 -5.55 13.49 20.63
C PHE A 299 -6.55 13.27 19.49
N GLY A 300 -6.19 12.37 18.56
CA GLY A 300 -7.02 12.01 17.43
C GLY A 300 -7.44 10.55 17.48
N ASN A 301 -8.71 10.27 17.17
CA ASN A 301 -9.16 8.91 16.92
C ASN A 301 -8.78 8.49 15.51
N PHE A 302 -8.53 7.20 15.33
CA PHE A 302 -8.33 6.60 14.02
C PHE A 302 -9.56 6.84 13.12
N SER A 303 -9.36 7.51 11.99
CA SER A 303 -10.39 7.82 11.01
C SER A 303 -10.36 6.86 9.82
N GLY A 304 -9.17 6.43 9.40
CA GLY A 304 -9.00 5.48 8.31
C GLY A 304 -7.55 5.19 7.97
N VAL A 305 -7.36 4.40 6.92
CA VAL A 305 -6.03 4.06 6.37
C VAL A 305 -5.99 4.45 4.91
N SER A 306 -4.85 4.96 4.46
CA SER A 306 -4.53 5.19 3.05
C SER A 306 -3.21 4.51 2.73
N ILE A 307 -3.04 4.13 1.47
CA ILE A 307 -1.82 3.52 0.96
C ILE A 307 -1.40 4.35 -0.24
N ASP A 308 -0.12 4.71 -0.35
CA ASP A 308 0.41 5.48 -1.48
C ASP A 308 1.00 4.59 -2.59
N GLU A 309 1.58 5.21 -3.62
CA GLU A 309 2.19 4.49 -4.75
C GLU A 309 3.54 3.85 -4.39
N GLU A 310 4.21 4.42 -3.38
CA GLU A 310 5.43 3.94 -2.74
C GLU A 310 5.19 2.77 -1.77
N GLY A 311 3.93 2.36 -1.60
CA GLY A 311 3.51 1.27 -0.73
C GLY A 311 3.55 1.59 0.75
N ILE A 312 3.62 2.85 1.14
CA ILE A 312 3.53 3.32 2.52
C ILE A 312 2.06 3.30 2.94
N VAL A 313 1.80 2.55 4.00
CA VAL A 313 0.51 2.51 4.69
C VAL A 313 0.51 3.62 5.72
N THR A 314 -0.41 4.56 5.56
CA THR A 314 -0.56 5.76 6.38
C THR A 314 -1.88 5.71 7.12
N ALA A 315 -1.85 5.85 8.44
CA ALA A 315 -3.03 6.01 9.27
C ALA A 315 -3.46 7.48 9.26
N LEU A 316 -4.76 7.72 9.04
CA LEU A 316 -5.38 9.03 9.09
C LEU A 316 -6.17 9.17 10.38
N PHE A 317 -5.96 10.28 11.07
CA PHE A 317 -6.66 10.60 12.30
C PHE A 317 -7.66 11.75 12.10
N ASP A 318 -8.69 11.80 12.94
CA ASP A 318 -9.72 12.85 12.91
C ASP A 318 -9.19 14.25 13.29
N ASN A 319 -8.03 14.31 13.94
CA ASN A 319 -7.28 15.54 14.26
C ASN A 319 -6.50 16.10 13.04
N GLY A 320 -6.56 15.45 11.87
CA GLY A 320 -5.87 15.84 10.65
C GLY A 320 -4.40 15.42 10.57
N GLU A 321 -3.90 14.70 11.57
CA GLU A 321 -2.57 14.09 11.54
C GLU A 321 -2.56 12.82 10.66
N THR A 322 -1.44 12.58 10.02
CA THR A 322 -1.16 11.36 9.26
C THR A 322 0.10 10.71 9.81
N LEU A 323 0.03 9.42 10.13
CA LEU A 323 1.16 8.65 10.64
C LEU A 323 1.48 7.50 9.69
N ASP A 324 2.71 7.49 9.17
CA ASP A 324 3.23 6.40 8.36
C ASP A 324 3.55 5.21 9.26
N ILE A 325 2.84 4.10 9.09
CA ILE A 325 2.92 2.94 9.99
C ILE A 325 3.76 1.81 9.40
N TYR A 326 3.53 1.48 8.12
CA TYR A 326 4.18 0.36 7.46
C TYR A 326 4.57 0.72 6.03
N GLN A 327 5.57 0.01 5.50
CA GLN A 327 5.90 0.04 4.08
C GLN A 327 5.82 -1.37 3.49
N LEU A 328 5.04 -1.53 2.42
CA LEU A 328 4.79 -2.79 1.76
C LEU A 328 5.96 -3.16 0.83
N PRO A 329 6.64 -4.31 1.05
CA PRO A 329 7.60 -4.82 0.10
C PRO A 329 6.90 -5.46 -1.09
N ILE A 330 7.56 -5.41 -2.25
CA ILE A 330 7.15 -6.15 -3.43
C ILE A 330 8.17 -7.25 -3.69
N ALA A 331 7.69 -8.50 -3.72
CA ALA A 331 8.50 -9.66 -4.07
C ALA A 331 8.58 -9.83 -5.59
N THR A 332 9.79 -9.91 -6.13
CA THR A 332 10.02 -10.18 -7.55
C THR A 332 10.72 -11.52 -7.73
N PHE A 333 10.45 -12.19 -8.85
CA PHE A 333 11.04 -13.48 -9.20
C PHE A 333 11.65 -13.42 -10.59
N GLN A 334 12.72 -14.18 -10.80
CA GLN A 334 13.33 -14.31 -12.14
C GLN A 334 12.42 -15.06 -13.11
N SER A 335 11.63 -16.02 -12.61
CA SER A 335 10.68 -16.79 -13.42
C SER A 335 9.35 -16.98 -12.68
N PRO A 336 8.43 -15.99 -12.73
CA PRO A 336 7.13 -16.08 -12.05
C PRO A 336 6.30 -17.31 -12.44
N ASN A 337 6.37 -17.74 -13.71
CA ASN A 337 5.66 -18.93 -14.20
C ASN A 337 6.18 -20.26 -13.61
N GLY A 338 7.28 -20.23 -12.85
CA GLY A 338 7.80 -21.37 -12.11
C GLY A 338 7.20 -21.54 -10.71
N LEU A 339 6.40 -20.58 -10.24
CA LEU A 339 5.76 -20.64 -8.92
C LEU A 339 4.71 -21.77 -8.87
N SER A 340 4.55 -22.39 -7.71
CA SER A 340 3.45 -23.32 -7.45
C SER A 340 2.21 -22.51 -7.06
N ALA A 341 1.06 -22.77 -7.66
CA ALA A 341 -0.19 -22.14 -7.26
C ALA A 341 -0.81 -22.95 -6.12
N GLU A 342 -1.17 -22.27 -5.04
CA GLU A 342 -1.85 -22.82 -3.88
C GLU A 342 -3.27 -22.24 -3.76
N SER A 343 -4.09 -22.84 -2.89
CA SER A 343 -5.48 -22.42 -2.67
C SER A 343 -5.56 -20.96 -2.21
N GLY A 344 -6.42 -20.17 -2.85
CA GLY A 344 -6.68 -18.76 -2.45
C GLY A 344 -5.87 -17.72 -3.24
N ASN A 345 -5.52 -18.01 -4.50
CA ASN A 345 -4.74 -17.13 -5.38
C ASN A 345 -3.37 -16.74 -4.77
N VAL A 346 -2.77 -17.67 -4.04
CA VAL A 346 -1.42 -17.53 -3.50
C VAL A 346 -0.47 -18.44 -4.25
N TYR A 347 0.80 -18.07 -4.20
CA TYR A 347 1.89 -18.71 -4.91
C TYR A 347 3.01 -19.04 -3.93
N GLN A 348 3.54 -20.25 -4.03
CA GLN A 348 4.69 -20.71 -3.28
C GLN A 348 5.94 -20.72 -4.18
N GLN A 349 7.08 -20.39 -3.58
CA GLN A 349 8.36 -20.43 -4.26
C GLN A 349 8.74 -21.88 -4.61
N THR A 350 9.33 -22.09 -5.79
CA THR A 350 9.90 -23.39 -6.16
C THR A 350 11.35 -23.25 -6.63
N SER A 351 12.02 -24.40 -6.83
CA SER A 351 13.35 -24.40 -7.47
C SER A 351 13.34 -23.87 -8.91
N ARG A 352 12.18 -23.84 -9.58
CA ARG A 352 12.03 -23.33 -10.95
C ARG A 352 11.79 -21.83 -11.01
N SER A 353 11.18 -21.23 -9.98
CA SER A 353 10.96 -19.77 -9.92
C SER A 353 12.25 -18.99 -9.62
N GLY A 354 13.20 -19.67 -8.96
CA GLY A 354 14.37 -19.03 -8.35
C GLY A 354 14.04 -18.41 -6.99
N PRO A 355 15.04 -17.80 -6.33
CA PRO A 355 14.82 -17.02 -5.10
C PRO A 355 13.91 -15.83 -5.35
N PHE A 356 13.08 -15.48 -4.37
CA PHE A 356 12.42 -14.17 -4.35
C PHE A 356 13.43 -13.07 -4.03
N LEU A 357 13.17 -11.89 -4.55
CA LEU A 357 13.86 -10.65 -4.17
C LEU A 357 12.83 -9.66 -3.63
N LEU A 358 13.02 -9.23 -2.39
CA LEU A 358 12.18 -8.19 -1.77
C LEU A 358 12.78 -6.81 -2.07
N ASN A 359 12.04 -6.00 -2.80
CA ASN A 359 12.40 -4.60 -3.08
C ASN A 359 11.25 -3.69 -2.63
N LEU A 360 11.57 -2.43 -2.37
CA LEU A 360 10.54 -1.40 -2.27
C LEU A 360 9.87 -1.20 -3.64
N PRO A 361 8.63 -0.72 -3.68
CA PRO A 361 7.99 -0.30 -4.93
C PRO A 361 8.89 0.64 -5.74
N GLN A 362 8.82 0.54 -7.07
CA GLN A 362 9.62 1.32 -8.03
C GLN A 362 11.14 1.04 -8.05
N LEU A 363 11.67 0.23 -7.11
CA LEU A 363 13.10 -0.12 -7.05
C LEU A 363 13.38 -1.55 -7.53
N GLY A 364 14.57 -1.78 -8.09
CA GLY A 364 15.07 -3.13 -8.35
C GLY A 364 14.24 -3.99 -9.32
N GLY A 365 13.43 -3.37 -10.18
CA GLY A 365 12.53 -4.06 -11.11
C GLY A 365 11.17 -4.43 -10.52
N ALA A 366 10.87 -4.01 -9.29
CA ALA A 366 9.52 -4.04 -8.74
C ALA A 366 8.63 -2.99 -9.40
N GLY A 367 7.35 -3.32 -9.55
CA GLY A 367 6.30 -2.41 -9.98
C GLY A 367 6.00 -1.33 -8.95
N THR A 368 5.00 -0.51 -9.23
CA THR A 368 4.44 0.45 -8.27
C THR A 368 3.18 -0.10 -7.63
N VAL A 369 2.85 0.38 -6.44
CA VAL A 369 1.55 0.08 -5.83
C VAL A 369 0.52 1.03 -6.45
N ALA A 370 -0.62 0.50 -6.84
CA ALA A 370 -1.74 1.27 -7.34
C ALA A 370 -2.82 1.30 -6.24
N PRO A 371 -3.00 2.45 -5.55
CA PRO A 371 -3.91 2.53 -4.42
C PRO A 371 -5.37 2.52 -4.86
N SER A 372 -6.26 2.03 -3.99
CA SER A 372 -7.71 1.92 -4.24
C SER A 372 -8.03 1.25 -5.57
N SER A 373 -7.30 0.18 -5.90
CA SER A 373 -7.49 -0.54 -7.17
C SER A 373 -7.28 -2.03 -6.99
N LEU A 374 -7.91 -2.84 -7.84
CA LEU A 374 -7.81 -4.28 -7.85
C LEU A 374 -7.40 -4.76 -9.25
N GLU A 375 -6.56 -5.79 -9.31
CA GLU A 375 -6.21 -6.43 -10.57
C GLU A 375 -7.32 -7.41 -10.98
N ALA A 376 -7.90 -7.24 -12.17
CA ALA A 376 -8.86 -8.17 -12.74
C ALA A 376 -8.19 -9.48 -13.16
N SER A 377 -8.99 -10.54 -13.34
CA SER A 377 -8.52 -11.79 -13.93
C SER A 377 -7.90 -11.56 -15.30
N THR A 378 -6.85 -12.30 -15.65
CA THR A 378 -6.26 -12.24 -16.99
C THR A 378 -7.05 -13.04 -18.02
N VAL A 379 -8.14 -13.70 -17.62
CA VAL A 379 -8.95 -14.58 -18.46
C VAL A 379 -9.99 -13.76 -19.23
N ASP A 380 -10.07 -13.98 -20.55
CA ASP A 380 -11.15 -13.49 -21.41
C ASP A 380 -12.14 -14.63 -21.73
N LEU A 381 -13.41 -14.44 -21.36
CA LEU A 381 -14.47 -15.42 -21.62
C LEU A 381 -14.65 -15.73 -23.11
N ALA A 382 -14.52 -14.75 -24.00
CA ALA A 382 -14.73 -14.97 -25.43
C ALA A 382 -13.68 -15.93 -26.00
N ASP A 383 -12.42 -15.75 -25.59
CA ASP A 383 -11.31 -16.62 -25.98
C ASP A 383 -11.45 -18.01 -25.35
N GLU A 384 -11.81 -18.10 -24.07
CA GLU A 384 -12.01 -19.39 -23.39
C GLU A 384 -13.16 -20.20 -24.01
N PHE A 385 -14.29 -19.58 -24.37
CA PHE A 385 -15.37 -20.29 -25.06
C PHE A 385 -14.96 -20.76 -26.45
N THR A 386 -14.19 -19.96 -27.18
CA THR A 386 -13.67 -20.35 -28.50
C THR A 386 -12.70 -21.53 -28.37
N ASN A 387 -11.79 -21.47 -27.41
CA ASN A 387 -10.86 -22.56 -27.09
C ASN A 387 -11.62 -23.82 -26.65
N MET A 388 -12.68 -23.67 -25.84
CA MET A 388 -13.53 -24.78 -25.42
C MET A 388 -14.12 -25.50 -26.63
N ILE A 389 -14.65 -24.77 -27.61
CA ILE A 389 -15.24 -25.35 -28.83
C ILE A 389 -14.16 -26.11 -29.63
N VAL A 390 -12.94 -25.57 -29.74
CA VAL A 390 -11.83 -26.23 -30.45
C VAL A 390 -11.42 -27.52 -29.75
N VAL A 391 -11.23 -27.48 -28.43
CA VAL A 391 -10.82 -28.66 -27.64
C VAL A 391 -11.93 -29.71 -27.61
N GLN A 392 -13.20 -29.31 -27.50
CA GLN A 392 -14.34 -30.23 -27.59
C GLN A 392 -14.40 -30.95 -28.94
N ARG A 393 -14.21 -30.23 -30.07
CA ARG A 393 -14.12 -30.86 -31.40
C ARG A 393 -12.95 -31.86 -31.47
N ALA A 394 -11.80 -31.51 -30.91
CA ALA A 394 -10.64 -32.40 -30.86
C ALA A 394 -10.87 -33.64 -29.98
N TYR A 395 -11.61 -33.50 -28.88
CA TYR A 395 -12.04 -34.60 -28.02
C TYR A 395 -12.99 -35.55 -28.77
N SER A 396 -14.01 -35.01 -29.44
CA SER A 396 -14.94 -35.82 -30.26
C SER A 396 -14.22 -36.57 -31.39
N ALA A 397 -13.28 -35.91 -32.08
CA ALA A 397 -12.48 -36.56 -33.11
C ALA A 397 -11.60 -37.70 -32.55
N SER A 398 -11.04 -37.52 -31.35
CA SER A 398 -10.26 -38.56 -30.67
C SER A 398 -11.12 -39.75 -30.25
N ALA A 399 -12.36 -39.50 -29.80
CA ALA A 399 -13.32 -40.54 -29.49
C ALA A 399 -13.75 -41.34 -30.73
N GLU A 400 -13.95 -40.66 -31.87
CA GLU A 400 -14.30 -41.30 -33.15
C GLU A 400 -13.18 -42.23 -33.66
N ILE A 401 -11.90 -41.89 -33.43
CA ILE A 401 -10.78 -42.80 -33.73
C ILE A 401 -10.91 -44.11 -32.93
N ILE A 402 -11.31 -44.02 -31.66
CA ILE A 402 -11.48 -45.20 -30.80
C ILE A 402 -12.65 -46.06 -31.29
N THR A 403 -13.80 -45.46 -31.61
CA THR A 403 -14.96 -46.21 -32.13
C THR A 403 -14.65 -46.89 -33.46
N THR A 404 -13.97 -46.18 -34.37
CA THR A 404 -13.58 -46.75 -35.68
C THR A 404 -12.60 -47.92 -35.50
N ALA A 405 -11.66 -47.82 -34.56
CA ALA A 405 -10.73 -48.90 -34.25
C ALA A 405 -11.42 -50.11 -33.59
N ASP A 406 -12.41 -49.87 -32.74
CA ASP A 406 -13.21 -50.92 -32.09
C ASP A 406 -14.07 -51.69 -33.11
N GLU A 407 -14.77 -50.98 -34.00
CA GLU A 407 -15.55 -51.57 -35.11
C GLU A 407 -14.68 -52.45 -36.02
N MET A 408 -13.45 -52.02 -36.32
CA MET A 408 -12.50 -52.82 -37.11
C MET A 408 -12.01 -54.07 -36.36
N LEU A 409 -11.85 -54.00 -35.03
CA LEU A 409 -11.51 -55.17 -34.21
C LEU A 409 -12.67 -56.17 -34.16
N GLU A 410 -13.90 -55.69 -34.00
CA GLU A 410 -15.09 -56.54 -34.04
C GLU A 410 -15.24 -57.26 -35.38
N GLU A 411 -15.07 -56.55 -36.50
CA GLU A 411 -15.13 -57.18 -37.83
C GLU A 411 -14.01 -58.20 -38.03
N LEU A 412 -12.80 -57.93 -37.51
CA LEU A 412 -11.69 -58.88 -37.57
C LEU A 412 -11.97 -60.15 -36.75
N ILE A 413 -12.55 -60.00 -35.55
CA ILE A 413 -13.00 -61.14 -34.73
C ILE A 413 -14.08 -61.95 -35.46
N ARG A 414 -14.99 -61.27 -36.17
CA ARG A 414 -16.06 -61.90 -36.94
C ARG A 414 -15.55 -62.68 -38.15
N ILE A 415 -14.53 -62.20 -38.84
CA ILE A 415 -13.86 -62.90 -39.97
C ILE A 415 -13.02 -64.09 -39.47
N SER A 416 -12.49 -64.00 -38.24
CA SER A 416 -11.68 -65.05 -37.61
C SER A 416 -12.49 -66.27 -37.16
N ARG A 417 -13.82 -66.22 -37.18
CA ARG A 417 -14.72 -67.28 -36.73
C ARG A 417 -15.40 -67.94 -37.93
#